data_AF-A0A3C0Z1U8-F1
#
_entry.id   AF-A0A3C0Z1U8-F1
#
_cell.length_a   1.000
_cell.length_b   1.000
_cell.length_c   1.000
_cell.angle_alpha   90.00
_cell.angle_beta   90.00
_cell.angle_gamma   90.00
#
_symmetry.space_group_name_H-M   'P 1'
#
loop_
_entity.id
_entity.type
_entity.pdbx_description
1 polymer ?
#
loop_
_entity_poly.entity_id
_entity_poly.type
_entity_poly.pdbx_seq_one_letter_code
_entity_poly.pdbx_strand_id
1 'polypeptide(L)'
;MLGVLLGLSAAVGFGASAVFARLGLQYIRATTGTAVSLVVGTVVTTAIAFALHTDVIFDLAAVAFLWFLLSGVINFPLGRLLNYTGVGLAGVSRSAPIVGASPLFATIAAITLGGESINATIVLGTAAIIGGLVLILSQR
;
A
#
# COMPACT_ATOMS: atom_id res chain seq x y z
N MET A 1 15.86 -16.20 -4.08
CA MET A 1 16.39 -15.10 -4.92
C MET A 1 15.29 -14.31 -5.60
N LEU A 2 14.33 -14.93 -6.31
CA LEU A 2 13.23 -14.23 -6.98
C LEU A 2 12.43 -13.28 -6.06
N GLY A 3 12.07 -13.73 -4.84
CA GLY A 3 11.35 -12.88 -3.88
C GLY A 3 12.12 -11.62 -3.46
N VAL A 4 13.45 -11.69 -3.36
CA VAL A 4 14.30 -10.53 -3.05
C VAL A 4 14.30 -9.54 -4.21
N LEU A 5 14.41 -10.03 -5.45
CA LEU A 5 14.35 -9.20 -6.65
C LEU A 5 12.99 -8.51 -6.81
N LEU A 6 11.89 -9.24 -6.57
CA LEU A 6 10.54 -8.68 -6.59
C LEU A 6 10.36 -7.63 -5.48
N GLY A 7 10.89 -7.90 -4.28
CA GLY A 7 10.88 -6.96 -3.17
C GLY A 7 11.65 -5.66 -3.46
N LEU A 8 12.85 -5.76 -4.04
CA LEU A 8 13.63 -4.59 -4.46
C LEU A 8 12.93 -3.80 -5.57
N SER A 9 12.37 -4.50 -6.56
CA SER A 9 11.60 -3.89 -7.64
C SER A 9 10.38 -3.13 -7.10
N ALA A 10 9.67 -3.74 -6.15
CA ALA A 10 8.56 -3.11 -5.46
C ALA A 10 9.03 -1.87 -4.68
N ALA A 11 10.11 -1.96 -3.92
CA ALA A 11 10.64 -0.82 -3.14
C ALA A 11 10.99 0.38 -4.04
N VAL A 12 11.66 0.14 -5.18
CA VAL A 12 11.97 1.19 -6.16
C VAL A 12 10.70 1.77 -6.76
N GLY A 13 9.74 0.92 -7.17
CA GLY A 13 8.47 1.35 -7.74
C GLY A 13 7.63 2.20 -6.78
N PHE A 14 7.49 1.76 -5.53
CA PHE A 14 6.76 2.50 -4.50
C PHE A 14 7.47 3.81 -4.12
N GLY A 15 8.80 3.79 -4.00
CA GLY A 15 9.60 4.99 -3.73
C GLY A 15 9.46 6.05 -4.82
N ALA A 16 9.64 5.66 -6.08
CA ALA A 16 9.48 6.57 -7.22
C ALA A 16 8.05 7.11 -7.35
N SER A 17 7.05 6.24 -7.17
CA SER A 17 5.63 6.62 -7.18
C SER A 17 5.31 7.69 -6.13
N ALA A 18 5.85 7.59 -4.92
CA ALA A 18 5.64 8.58 -3.87
C ALA A 18 6.20 9.97 -4.25
N VAL A 19 7.35 10.02 -4.91
CA VAL A 19 7.96 11.26 -5.41
C VAL A 19 7.08 11.90 -6.50
N PHE A 20 6.67 11.13 -7.50
CA PHE A 20 5.79 11.63 -8.57
C PHE A 20 4.42 12.06 -8.04
N ALA A 21 3.84 11.31 -7.10
CA ALA A 21 2.59 11.68 -6.45
C ALA A 21 2.72 13.03 -5.73
N ARG A 22 3.80 13.25 -4.97
CA ARG A 22 4.06 14.53 -4.31
C ARG A 22 4.21 15.68 -5.30
N LEU A 23 4.91 15.47 -6.41
CA LEU A 23 5.06 16.48 -7.46
C LEU A 23 3.71 16.85 -8.07
N GLY A 24 2.87 15.86 -8.40
CA GLY A 24 1.52 16.11 -8.92
C GLY A 24 0.65 16.88 -7.92
N LEU A 25 0.67 16.48 -6.65
CA LEU A 25 -0.14 17.08 -5.58
C LEU A 25 0.23 18.53 -5.23
N GLN A 26 1.33 19.08 -5.77
CA GLN A 26 1.60 20.52 -5.66
C GLN A 26 0.64 21.37 -6.52
N TYR A 27 0.11 20.79 -7.59
CA TYR A 27 -0.73 21.50 -8.57
C TYR A 27 -2.20 21.07 -8.50
N ILE A 28 -2.50 19.90 -7.95
CA ILE A 28 -3.85 19.36 -7.86
C ILE A 28 -4.19 18.93 -6.44
N ARG A 29 -5.49 18.89 -6.13
CA ARG A 29 -5.99 18.41 -4.82
C ARG A 29 -5.77 16.90 -4.68
N ALA A 30 -5.57 16.45 -3.44
CA ALA A 30 -5.41 15.03 -3.11
C ALA A 30 -6.56 14.16 -3.64
N THR A 31 -7.80 14.64 -3.55
CA THR A 31 -8.98 13.96 -4.09
C THR A 31 -8.89 13.72 -5.60
N THR A 32 -8.50 14.74 -6.36
CA THR A 32 -8.31 14.65 -7.81
C THR A 32 -7.16 13.71 -8.16
N GLY A 33 -6.03 13.82 -7.44
CA GLY A 33 -4.89 12.93 -7.62
C GLY A 33 -5.24 11.46 -7.36
N THR A 34 -6.02 11.19 -6.31
CA THR A 34 -6.52 9.84 -6.00
C THR A 34 -7.47 9.35 -7.08
N ALA A 35 -8.41 10.18 -7.56
CA ALA A 35 -9.34 9.79 -8.62
C ALA A 35 -8.62 9.45 -9.93
N VAL A 36 -7.66 10.28 -10.36
CA VAL A 36 -6.83 10.01 -11.54
C VAL A 36 -6.05 8.71 -11.36
N SER A 37 -5.40 8.52 -10.21
CA SER A 37 -4.66 7.28 -9.96
C SER A 37 -5.57 6.06 -9.91
N LEU A 38 -6.82 6.20 -9.48
CA LEU A 38 -7.81 5.12 -9.46
C LEU A 38 -8.18 4.74 -10.88
N VAL A 39 -8.57 5.71 -11.71
CA VAL A 39 -8.99 5.46 -13.10
C VAL A 39 -7.85 4.85 -13.90
N VAL A 40 -6.66 5.44 -13.86
CA VAL A 40 -5.49 4.93 -14.60
C VAL A 40 -5.09 3.56 -14.08
N GLY A 41 -5.05 3.38 -12.75
CA GLY A 41 -4.71 2.10 -12.13
C GLY A 41 -5.68 0.99 -12.53
N THR A 42 -6.99 1.26 -12.48
CA THR A 42 -8.03 0.31 -12.88
C THR A 42 -7.90 -0.03 -14.35
N VAL A 43 -7.84 0.96 -15.25
CA VAL A 43 -7.78 0.70 -16.70
C VAL A 43 -6.54 -0.14 -17.06
N VAL A 44 -5.36 0.25 -16.59
CA VAL A 44 -4.11 -0.45 -16.91
C VAL A 44 -4.10 -1.86 -16.32
N THR A 45 -4.47 -2.01 -15.04
CA THR A 45 -4.43 -3.31 -14.36
C THR A 45 -5.48 -4.26 -14.92
N THR A 46 -6.69 -3.78 -15.20
CA THR A 46 -7.75 -4.58 -15.81
C THR A 46 -7.36 -5.01 -17.22
N ALA A 47 -6.79 -4.13 -18.05
CA ALA A 47 -6.33 -4.48 -19.39
C ALA A 47 -5.25 -5.57 -19.34
N ILE A 48 -4.27 -5.47 -18.44
CA ILE A 48 -3.23 -6.49 -18.26
C ILE A 48 -3.84 -7.81 -17.74
N ALA A 49 -4.76 -7.75 -16.78
CA ALA A 49 -5.40 -8.92 -16.21
C ALA A 49 -6.18 -9.72 -17.27
N PHE A 50 -6.99 -9.04 -18.09
CA PHE A 50 -7.69 -9.67 -19.20
C PHE A 50 -6.75 -10.09 -20.35
N ALA A 51 -5.59 -9.43 -20.54
CA ALA A 51 -4.64 -9.87 -21.55
C ALA A 51 -3.91 -11.17 -21.18
N LEU A 52 -3.68 -11.41 -19.87
CA LEU A 52 -2.87 -12.53 -19.39
C LEU A 52 -3.71 -13.71 -18.85
N HIS A 53 -4.91 -13.45 -18.30
CA HIS A 53 -5.64 -14.41 -17.48
C HIS A 53 -7.17 -14.40 -17.71
N THR A 54 -7.61 -14.26 -18.97
CA THR A 54 -9.04 -14.24 -19.35
C THR A 54 -9.82 -15.40 -18.76
N ASP A 55 -9.34 -16.63 -18.95
CA ASP A 55 -10.09 -17.85 -18.61
C ASP A 55 -10.32 -17.97 -17.10
N VAL A 56 -9.33 -17.57 -16.31
CA VAL A 56 -9.39 -17.60 -14.84
C VAL A 56 -10.38 -16.56 -14.30
N ILE A 57 -10.48 -15.40 -14.95
CA ILE A 57 -11.41 -14.33 -14.53
C ILE A 57 -12.86 -14.77 -14.70
N PHE A 58 -13.18 -15.49 -15.78
CA PHE A 58 -14.55 -15.96 -16.03
C PHE A 58 -14.96 -17.15 -15.16
N ASP A 59 -14.00 -17.94 -14.67
CA ASP A 59 -14.25 -19.08 -13.78
C ASP A 59 -14.34 -18.68 -12.29
N LEU A 60 -14.12 -17.40 -11.96
CA LEU A 60 -14.14 -16.92 -10.59
C LEU A 60 -15.55 -16.92 -10.00
N ALA A 61 -15.69 -17.46 -8.79
CA ALA A 61 -16.93 -17.40 -8.04
C ALA A 61 -17.36 -15.94 -7.76
N ALA A 62 -18.66 -15.65 -7.83
CA ALA A 62 -19.21 -14.32 -7.56
C ALA A 62 -18.82 -13.77 -6.17
N VAL A 63 -18.61 -14.65 -5.19
CA VAL A 63 -18.13 -14.28 -3.85
C VAL A 63 -16.69 -13.74 -3.88
N ALA A 64 -15.83 -14.24 -4.77
CA ALA A 64 -14.47 -13.72 -4.92
C ALA A 64 -14.49 -12.28 -5.44
N PHE A 65 -15.39 -11.96 -6.38
CA PHE A 65 -15.59 -10.58 -6.85
C PHE A 65 -16.01 -9.64 -5.72
N LEU A 66 -16.87 -10.07 -4.79
CA LEU A 66 -17.23 -9.29 -3.61
C LEU A 66 -16.01 -9.00 -2.72
N TRP A 67 -15.16 -9.99 -2.47
CA TRP A 67 -13.93 -9.81 -1.70
C TRP A 67 -12.93 -8.87 -2.39
N PHE A 68 -12.77 -8.97 -3.72
CA PHE A 68 -11.94 -8.04 -4.48
C PHE A 68 -12.50 -6.62 -4.47
N LEU A 69 -13.83 -6.46 -4.55
CA LEU A 69 -14.49 -5.17 -4.44
C LEU A 69 -14.22 -4.54 -3.06
N LEU A 70 -14.44 -5.29 -1.97
CA LEU A 70 -14.19 -4.82 -0.61
C LEU A 70 -12.72 -4.44 -0.41
N SER A 71 -11.80 -5.31 -0.82
CA SER A 71 -10.36 -5.04 -0.77
C SER A 71 -10.01 -3.79 -1.57
N GLY A 72 -10.54 -3.65 -2.79
CA GLY A 72 -10.34 -2.50 -3.65
C GLY A 72 -10.81 -1.19 -3.01
N VAL A 73 -12.00 -1.18 -2.42
CA VAL A 73 -12.59 0.00 -1.74
C VAL A 73 -11.77 0.42 -0.51
N ILE A 74 -11.30 -0.55 0.28
CA ILE A 74 -10.47 -0.27 1.45
C ILE A 74 -9.10 0.27 1.03
N ASN A 75 -8.48 -0.34 0.02
CA ASN A 75 -7.12 0.02 -0.37
C ASN A 75 -7.05 1.37 -1.08
N PHE A 76 -7.93 1.60 -2.05
CA PHE A 76 -7.82 2.73 -2.94
C PHE A 76 -8.62 3.96 -2.47
N PRO A 77 -9.97 3.98 -2.46
CA PRO A 77 -10.73 5.12 -1.97
C PRO A 77 -10.35 5.57 -0.56
N LEU A 78 -10.20 4.63 0.38
CA LEU A 78 -9.87 4.95 1.77
C LEU A 78 -8.36 5.09 1.95
N GLY A 79 -7.60 4.01 1.74
CA GLY A 79 -6.16 3.98 1.99
C GLY A 79 -5.39 5.00 1.14
N ARG A 80 -5.60 5.02 -0.18
CA ARG A 80 -4.86 5.92 -1.08
C ARG A 80 -5.23 7.38 -0.84
N LEU A 81 -6.49 7.71 -0.58
CA LEU A 81 -6.90 9.09 -0.31
C LEU A 81 -6.23 9.62 0.97
N LEU A 82 -6.27 8.83 2.05
CA LEU A 82 -5.61 9.19 3.30
C LEU A 82 -4.09 9.33 3.12
N ASN A 83 -3.49 8.41 2.35
CA ASN A 83 -2.07 8.46 2.02
C ASN A 83 -1.70 9.73 1.24
N TYR A 84 -2.41 10.04 0.15
CA TYR A 84 -2.16 11.23 -0.68
C TYR A 84 -2.43 12.52 0.08
N THR A 85 -3.42 12.54 0.95
CA THR A 85 -3.68 13.67 1.84
C THR A 85 -2.51 13.88 2.81
N GLY A 86 -2.02 12.81 3.45
CA GLY A 86 -0.84 12.87 4.31
C GLY A 86 0.42 13.32 3.56
N VAL A 87 0.65 12.78 2.36
CA VAL A 87 1.74 13.20 1.47
C VAL A 87 1.62 14.67 1.09
N GLY A 88 0.42 15.17 0.79
CA GLY A 88 0.18 16.58 0.46
C GLY A 88 0.47 17.50 1.65
N LEU A 89 -0.04 17.17 2.83
CA LEU A 89 0.08 17.99 4.04
C LEU A 89 1.50 17.98 4.65
N ALA A 90 2.10 16.80 4.81
CA ALA A 90 3.35 16.64 5.57
C ALA A 90 4.59 16.41 4.70
N GLY A 91 4.43 16.11 3.42
CA GLY A 91 5.53 15.72 2.53
C GLY A 91 5.94 14.27 2.66
N VAL A 92 6.56 13.76 1.59
CA VAL A 92 6.97 12.35 1.47
C VAL A 92 7.89 11.93 2.62
N SER A 93 8.84 12.77 2.99
CA SER A 93 9.84 12.47 4.03
C SER A 93 9.22 12.22 5.40
N ARG A 94 8.09 12.85 5.72
CA ARG A 94 7.37 12.64 7.00
C ARG A 94 6.27 11.59 6.89
N SER A 95 5.60 11.49 5.74
CA SER A 95 4.54 10.50 5.54
C SER A 95 5.08 9.07 5.36
N ALA A 96 6.24 8.91 4.73
CA ALA A 96 6.81 7.59 4.43
C ALA A 96 7.16 6.78 5.69
N PRO A 97 7.80 7.35 6.73
CA PRO A 97 8.01 6.62 7.99
C PRO A 97 6.70 6.23 8.67
N ILE A 98 5.69 7.11 8.68
CA ILE A 98 4.39 6.80 9.29
C ILE A 98 3.74 5.60 8.59
N VAL A 99 3.79 5.56 7.25
CA VAL A 99 3.30 4.40 6.47
C VAL A 99 4.16 3.17 6.71
N GLY A 100 5.46 3.34 6.93
CA GLY A 100 6.37 2.25 7.32
C GLY A 100 6.02 1.60 8.66
N ALA A 101 5.16 2.23 9.47
CA ALA A 101 4.58 1.62 10.68
C ALA A 101 3.45 0.62 10.39
N SER A 102 3.03 0.46 9.13
CA SER A 102 1.97 -0.47 8.74
C SER A 102 2.15 -1.92 9.23
N PRO A 103 3.38 -2.47 9.36
CA PRO A 103 3.55 -3.81 9.93
C PRO A 103 2.99 -3.95 11.34
N LEU A 104 3.01 -2.88 12.16
CA LEU A 104 2.40 -2.90 13.50
C LEU A 104 0.90 -3.15 13.43
N PHE A 105 0.22 -2.39 12.59
CA PHE A 105 -1.22 -2.53 12.40
C PHE A 105 -1.57 -3.88 11.78
N ALA A 106 -0.75 -4.37 10.85
CA ALA A 106 -0.92 -5.69 10.25
C ALA A 106 -0.75 -6.81 11.30
N THR A 107 0.26 -6.73 12.17
CA THR A 107 0.47 -7.71 13.24
C THR A 107 -0.68 -7.70 14.24
N ILE A 108 -1.14 -6.51 14.67
CA ILE A 108 -2.31 -6.40 15.56
C ILE A 108 -3.54 -7.04 14.91
N ALA A 109 -3.82 -6.71 13.65
CA ALA A 109 -4.94 -7.29 12.92
C ALA A 109 -4.81 -8.81 12.75
N ALA A 110 -3.62 -9.34 12.47
CA ALA A 110 -3.37 -10.77 12.35
C ALA A 110 -3.64 -11.52 13.68
N ILE A 111 -3.27 -10.92 14.81
CA ILE A 111 -3.54 -11.50 16.14
C ILE A 111 -5.04 -11.45 16.45
N THR A 112 -5.70 -10.30 16.26
CA THR A 112 -7.09 -10.10 16.69
C THR A 112 -8.12 -10.74 15.75
N LEU A 113 -7.89 -10.66 14.44
CA LEU A 113 -8.81 -11.14 13.40
C LEU A 113 -8.39 -12.48 12.82
N GLY A 114 -7.08 -12.71 12.67
CA GLY A 114 -6.53 -13.96 12.13
C GLY A 114 -6.35 -15.07 13.16
N GLY A 115 -6.33 -14.73 14.47
CA GLY A 115 -6.11 -15.70 15.54
C GLY A 115 -4.70 -16.30 15.56
N GLU A 116 -3.73 -15.64 14.90
CA GLU A 116 -2.36 -16.15 14.80
C GLU A 116 -1.63 -16.09 16.14
N SER A 117 -0.87 -17.14 16.48
CA SER A 117 -0.06 -17.19 17.69
C SER A 117 1.24 -16.40 17.52
N ILE A 118 1.51 -15.51 18.47
CA ILE A 118 2.68 -14.63 18.43
C ILE A 118 3.95 -15.46 18.65
N ASN A 119 4.84 -15.45 17.66
CA ASN A 119 6.20 -15.97 17.80
C ASN A 119 7.16 -14.84 18.21
N ALA A 120 8.15 -15.14 19.05
CA ALA A 120 9.21 -14.22 19.46
C ALA A 120 9.90 -13.53 18.26
N THR A 121 10.03 -14.23 17.13
CA THR A 121 10.59 -13.66 15.89
C THR A 121 9.75 -12.51 15.31
N ILE A 122 8.41 -12.61 15.38
CA ILE A 122 7.50 -11.55 14.89
C ILE A 122 7.64 -10.31 15.78
N VAL A 123 7.71 -10.51 17.11
CA VAL A 123 7.88 -9.41 18.07
C VAL A 123 9.21 -8.68 17.84
N LEU A 124 10.30 -9.42 17.67
CA LEU A 124 11.62 -8.85 17.39
C LEU A 124 11.65 -8.08 16.07
N GLY A 125 11.09 -8.64 15.00
CA GLY A 125 11.00 -7.96 13.70
C GLY A 125 10.16 -6.69 13.79
N THR A 126 9.03 -6.75 14.49
CA THR A 126 8.14 -5.61 14.71
C THR A 126 8.84 -4.51 15.51
N ALA A 127 9.55 -4.86 16.59
CA ALA A 127 10.32 -3.91 17.39
C ALA A 127 11.46 -3.25 16.60
N ALA A 128 12.16 -4.01 15.74
CA ALA A 128 13.19 -3.48 14.87
C ALA A 128 12.63 -2.45 13.86
N ILE A 129 11.45 -2.72 13.28
CA ILE A 129 10.75 -1.78 12.39
C ILE A 129 10.42 -0.48 13.14
N ILE A 130 9.84 -0.57 14.34
CA ILE A 130 9.55 0.63 15.17
C ILE A 130 10.83 1.41 15.45
N GLY A 131 11.91 0.73 15.84
CA GLY A 131 13.20 1.37 16.13
C GLY A 131 13.75 2.15 14.93
N GLY A 132 13.68 1.56 13.73
CA GLY A 132 14.06 2.24 12.49
C GLY A 132 13.20 3.47 12.20
N LEU A 133 11.90 3.39 12.43
CA LEU A 133 10.98 4.52 12.24
C LEU A 133 11.25 5.68 13.18
N VAL A 134 11.49 5.39 14.47
CA VAL A 134 11.83 6.41 15.46
C VAL A 134 13.13 7.12 15.07
N LEU A 135 14.15 6.38 14.62
CA LEU A 135 15.39 6.96 14.13
C LEU A 135 15.17 7.92 12.96
N ILE A 136 14.40 7.51 11.94
CA ILE A 136 14.12 8.34 10.77
C ILE A 136 13.33 9.60 11.17
N LEU A 137 12.32 9.45 12.04
CA LEU A 137 11.51 10.59 12.50
C LEU A 137 12.27 11.53 13.44
N SER A 138 13.31 11.05 14.13
CA SER A 138 14.14 11.86 15.02
C SER A 138 15.15 12.75 14.27
N GLN A 139 15.45 12.43 13.01
CA GLN A 139 16.27 13.29 12.15
C GLN A 139 15.43 14.53 11.78
N ARG A 140 15.80 15.68 12.36
CA ARG A 140 15.19 16.99 12.10
C ARG A 140 15.62 17.58 10.77
#